data_AF-A0A0P8C7I3-F1
#
_entry.id   AF-A0A0P8C7I3-F1
#
_cell.length_a   1.000
_cell.length_b   1.000
_cell.length_c   1.000
_cell.angle_alpha   90.00
_cell.angle_beta   90.00
_cell.angle_gamma   90.00
#
_symmetry.space_group_name_H-M   'P 1'
#
loop_
_entity.id
_entity.type
_entity.pdbx_description
1 polymer ?
#
loop_
_entity_poly.entity_id
_entity_poly.type
_entity_poly.pdbx_seq_one_letter_code
_entity_poly.pdbx_strand_id
1 'polypeptide(L)'
;MISGTILLSLAFTINIGIAQSDELVDDTTEETFVDIAPYEGPIGPGSALYGLKIAFEDFGEIFTFNESRRIEKQIEHARSRIAEAKTELRSSNGDYADIAIERYREKINSIDDSVSKTTGNVSELFDAQRKIIRHQFVLERLLDDYPDNKGLKRALDNSAQLEDKFESRTDRRFIRMFRNEPPFLRQGIRESNDTEINITGEQKVGGDIEESGTRGGYPMKIPPMGWWE
;
A
#
# COMPACT_ATOMS: atom_id res chain seq x y z
N MET A 1 -34.83 15.47 54.94
CA MET A 1 -33.77 15.12 53.97
C MET A 1 -34.41 15.09 52.59
N ILE A 2 -34.30 16.18 51.84
CA ILE A 2 -34.91 16.31 50.50
C ILE A 2 -33.87 15.81 49.51
N SER A 3 -34.11 14.60 48.98
CA SER A 3 -33.29 13.94 47.98
C SER A 3 -33.54 14.61 46.63
N GLY A 4 -32.59 15.40 46.16
CA GLY A 4 -32.62 16.04 44.85
C GLY A 4 -32.12 15.07 43.79
N THR A 5 -33.03 14.60 42.94
CA THR A 5 -32.68 13.91 41.69
C THR A 5 -32.50 14.97 40.62
N ILE A 6 -31.25 15.21 40.21
CA ILE A 6 -30.94 16.03 39.03
C ILE A 6 -31.14 15.12 37.81
N LEU A 7 -32.25 15.36 37.12
CA LEU A 7 -32.61 14.67 35.88
C LEU A 7 -31.95 15.43 34.72
N LEU A 8 -30.77 14.95 34.28
CA LEU A 8 -30.03 15.53 33.16
C LEU A 8 -30.64 15.04 31.84
N SER A 9 -31.65 15.75 31.32
CA SER A 9 -32.24 15.47 30.01
C SER A 9 -31.35 16.06 28.91
N LEU A 10 -30.52 15.22 28.28
CA LEU A 10 -29.76 15.57 27.09
C LEU A 10 -30.67 15.44 25.86
N ALA A 11 -31.22 16.55 25.39
CA ALA A 11 -32.01 16.60 24.17
C ALA A 11 -31.08 16.65 22.94
N PHE A 12 -30.91 15.52 22.25
CA PHE A 12 -30.35 15.49 20.89
C PHE A 12 -31.46 15.89 19.92
N THR A 13 -31.45 17.13 19.44
CA THR A 13 -32.24 17.53 18.28
C THR A 13 -31.56 17.03 17.02
N ILE A 14 -32.12 16.00 16.39
CA ILE A 14 -31.72 15.57 15.04
C ILE A 14 -32.31 16.59 14.06
N ASN A 15 -31.48 17.49 13.55
CA ASN A 15 -31.82 18.26 12.34
C ASN A 15 -31.73 17.30 11.15
N ILE A 16 -32.87 16.81 10.68
CA ILE A 16 -32.98 16.13 9.38
C ILE A 16 -33.05 17.23 8.32
N GLY A 17 -31.88 17.63 7.81
CA GLY A 17 -31.80 18.42 6.58
C GLY A 17 -32.08 17.52 5.39
N ILE A 18 -33.28 17.63 4.81
CA ILE A 18 -33.58 17.10 3.49
C ILE A 18 -32.97 18.09 2.48
N ALA A 19 -31.96 17.65 1.75
CA ALA A 19 -31.55 18.27 0.49
C ALA A 19 -31.45 17.15 -0.55
N GLN A 20 -32.53 16.97 -1.31
CA GLN A 20 -32.46 16.34 -2.62
C GLN A 20 -31.97 17.40 -3.61
N SER A 21 -30.76 17.23 -4.10
CA SER A 21 -30.43 17.55 -5.48
C SER A 21 -29.84 16.29 -6.08
N ASP A 22 -30.68 15.63 -6.85
CA ASP A 22 -30.36 14.53 -7.75
C ASP A 22 -29.46 15.10 -8.85
N GLU A 23 -28.15 15.02 -8.64
CA GLU A 23 -27.16 15.19 -9.70
C GLU A 23 -26.36 13.89 -9.72
N LEU A 24 -26.63 13.11 -10.76
CA LEU A 24 -25.91 11.92 -11.15
C LEU A 24 -24.45 12.33 -11.41
N VAL A 25 -23.64 12.28 -10.36
CA VAL A 25 -22.19 12.32 -10.49
C VAL A 25 -21.79 10.99 -11.12
N ASP A 26 -21.60 11.07 -12.44
CA ASP A 26 -20.84 10.14 -13.24
C ASP A 26 -19.52 9.82 -12.52
N ASP A 27 -19.45 8.60 -11.99
CA ASP A 27 -18.35 7.96 -11.26
C ASP A 27 -17.17 7.65 -12.21
N THR A 28 -16.78 8.66 -12.99
CA THR A 28 -15.71 8.59 -13.98
C THR A 28 -14.93 9.92 -14.07
N THR A 29 -14.90 10.73 -13.01
CA THR A 29 -13.88 11.77 -12.91
C THR A 29 -12.55 11.11 -12.57
N GLU A 30 -11.63 11.13 -13.53
CA GLU A 30 -10.20 10.94 -13.34
C GLU A 30 -9.73 11.80 -12.14
N GLU A 31 -9.71 11.19 -10.95
CA GLU A 31 -8.91 11.72 -9.85
C GLU A 31 -7.48 11.84 -10.37
N THR A 32 -6.80 12.93 -10.06
CA THR A 32 -5.34 13.00 -10.17
C THR A 32 -4.73 11.85 -9.34
N PHE A 33 -4.50 10.71 -9.99
CA PHE A 33 -4.63 9.34 -9.45
C PHE A 33 -3.57 8.90 -8.43
N VAL A 34 -2.70 9.82 -7.99
CA VAL A 34 -1.47 9.49 -7.23
C VAL A 34 -1.31 10.31 -5.96
N ASP A 35 -2.08 11.37 -5.73
CA ASP A 35 -1.81 12.28 -4.60
C ASP A 35 -2.72 12.07 -3.38
N ILE A 36 -2.16 12.26 -2.18
CA ILE A 36 -2.91 12.31 -0.91
C ILE A 36 -3.10 13.79 -0.56
N ALA A 37 -4.35 14.23 -0.43
CA ALA A 37 -4.66 15.59 -0.01
C ALA A 37 -4.08 15.87 1.40
N PRO A 38 -3.62 17.11 1.68
CA PRO A 38 -3.27 17.51 3.04
C PRO A 38 -4.43 17.27 4.00
N TYR A 39 -4.11 16.96 5.25
CA TYR A 39 -5.09 16.81 6.30
C TYR A 39 -5.72 18.16 6.70
N GLU A 40 -7.05 18.23 6.69
CA GLU A 40 -7.84 19.42 7.03
C GLU A 40 -8.64 19.27 8.34
N GLY A 41 -8.46 18.16 9.07
CA GLY A 41 -9.22 17.91 10.29
C GLY A 41 -8.70 18.69 11.51
N PRO A 42 -9.53 18.83 12.56
CA PRO A 42 -9.22 19.65 13.72
C PRO A 42 -8.19 19.04 14.68
N ILE A 43 -7.84 17.76 14.52
CA ILE A 43 -6.94 17.03 15.42
C ILE A 43 -5.76 16.48 14.61
N GLY A 44 -4.75 17.33 14.43
CA GLY A 44 -3.45 16.99 13.84
C GLY A 44 -2.35 16.76 14.90
N PRO A 45 -1.11 16.49 14.49
CA PRO A 45 0.01 16.16 15.39
C PRO A 45 0.33 17.24 16.42
N GLY A 46 0.07 18.52 16.11
CA GLY A 46 0.21 19.63 17.06
C GLY A 46 -0.90 19.76 18.09
N SER A 47 -1.97 18.96 18.00
CA SER A 47 -3.10 19.03 18.93
C SER A 47 -2.82 18.26 20.22
N ALA A 48 -3.24 18.81 21.37
CA ALA A 48 -3.21 18.11 22.65
C ALA A 48 -4.07 16.83 22.66
N LEU A 49 -5.08 16.75 21.79
CA LEU A 49 -5.95 15.59 21.65
C LEU A 49 -5.42 14.55 20.67
N TYR A 50 -4.24 14.76 20.06
CA TYR A 50 -3.70 13.86 19.04
C TYR A 50 -3.48 12.45 19.59
N GLY A 51 -2.90 12.31 20.79
CA GLY A 51 -2.72 11.00 21.41
C GLY A 51 -4.04 10.25 21.63
N LEU A 52 -5.14 10.96 21.93
CA LEU A 52 -6.46 10.36 22.06
C LEU A 52 -7.01 9.92 20.70
N LYS A 53 -6.81 10.71 19.64
CA LYS A 53 -7.16 10.31 18.26
C LYS A 53 -6.48 8.98 17.90
N ILE A 54 -5.17 8.89 18.09
CA ILE A 54 -4.40 7.67 17.82
C ILE A 54 -4.96 6.49 18.65
N ALA A 55 -5.22 6.70 19.95
CA ALA A 55 -5.76 5.64 20.79
C ALA A 55 -7.14 5.14 20.30
N PHE A 56 -8.05 6.03 19.91
CA PHE A 56 -9.35 5.65 19.37
C PHE A 56 -9.24 4.91 18.04
N GLU A 57 -8.35 5.35 17.15
CA GLU A 57 -8.03 4.65 15.90
C GLU A 57 -7.52 3.22 16.19
N ASP A 58 -6.57 3.06 17.12
CA ASP A 58 -6.02 1.77 17.53
C ASP A 58 -7.07 0.86 18.16
N PHE A 59 -7.92 1.38 19.04
CA PHE A 59 -9.04 0.62 19.59
C PHE A 59 -9.99 0.14 18.48
N GLY A 60 -10.30 1.00 17.51
CA GLY A 60 -11.11 0.66 16.36
C GLY A 60 -10.52 -0.47 15.51
N GLU A 61 -9.19 -0.53 15.38
CA GLU A 61 -8.48 -1.62 14.70
C GLU A 61 -8.55 -2.93 15.50
N ILE A 62 -8.30 -2.89 16.81
CA ILE A 62 -8.26 -4.08 17.68
C ILE A 62 -9.63 -4.78 17.71
N PHE A 63 -10.72 -4.02 17.76
CA PHE A 63 -12.08 -4.57 17.76
C PHE A 63 -12.59 -4.94 16.35
N THR A 64 -11.77 -4.81 15.31
CA THR A 64 -12.11 -5.28 13.98
C THR A 64 -11.73 -6.76 13.82
N PHE A 65 -12.72 -7.64 14.02
CA PHE A 65 -12.52 -9.10 13.96
C PHE A 65 -12.14 -9.64 12.58
N ASN A 66 -12.57 -8.98 11.50
CA ASN A 66 -12.20 -9.38 10.14
C ASN A 66 -10.80 -8.85 9.81
N GLU A 67 -9.87 -9.76 9.52
CA GLU A 67 -8.46 -9.44 9.31
C GLU A 67 -8.23 -8.51 8.12
N SER A 68 -8.92 -8.73 7.00
CA SER A 68 -8.79 -7.91 5.79
C SER A 68 -9.30 -6.49 6.04
N ARG A 69 -10.45 -6.34 6.73
CA ARG A 69 -10.95 -5.03 7.16
C ARG A 69 -10.02 -4.34 8.15
N ARG A 70 -9.35 -5.11 9.02
CA ARG A 70 -8.35 -4.54 9.94
C ARG A 70 -7.15 -4.00 9.18
N ILE A 71 -6.62 -4.76 8.23
CA ILE A 71 -5.52 -4.31 7.34
C ILE A 71 -5.94 -3.05 6.58
N GLU A 72 -7.15 -3.03 6.02
CA GLU A 72 -7.66 -1.85 5.32
C GLU A 72 -7.72 -0.63 6.23
N LYS A 73 -8.30 -0.74 7.43
CA LYS A 73 -8.32 0.36 8.40
C LYS A 73 -6.92 0.87 8.75
N GLN A 74 -5.98 -0.04 8.97
CA GLN A 74 -4.59 0.32 9.25
C GLN A 74 -3.96 1.10 8.10
N ILE A 75 -4.24 0.71 6.85
CA ILE A 75 -3.79 1.41 5.65
C ILE A 75 -4.43 2.80 5.58
N GLU A 76 -5.73 2.96 5.86
CA GLU A 76 -6.39 4.27 5.86
C GLU A 76 -5.84 5.20 6.96
N HIS A 77 -5.51 4.66 8.12
CA HIS A 77 -4.83 5.43 9.16
C HIS A 77 -3.40 5.79 8.75
N ALA A 78 -2.66 4.90 8.09
CA ALA A 78 -1.35 5.22 7.51
C ALA A 78 -1.45 6.34 6.46
N ARG A 79 -2.46 6.28 5.57
CA ARG A 79 -2.77 7.35 4.62
C ARG A 79 -3.00 8.69 5.33
N SER A 80 -3.75 8.66 6.43
CA SER A 80 -4.03 9.85 7.26
C SER A 80 -2.76 10.44 7.86
N ARG A 81 -1.78 9.61 8.24
CA ARG A 81 -0.48 10.09 8.73
C ARG A 81 0.34 10.78 7.63
N ILE A 82 0.30 10.30 6.39
CA ILE A 82 0.92 10.99 5.25
C ILE A 82 0.25 12.35 5.01
N ALA A 83 -1.09 12.40 5.05
CA ALA A 83 -1.85 13.63 4.91
C ALA A 83 -1.49 14.67 5.99
N GLU A 84 -1.36 14.23 7.25
CA GLU A 84 -0.93 15.07 8.37
C GLU A 84 0.51 15.56 8.17
N ALA A 85 1.44 14.68 7.83
CA ALA A 85 2.83 15.06 7.54
C ALA A 85 2.90 16.12 6.43
N LYS A 86 2.13 15.94 5.36
CA LYS A 86 2.03 16.90 4.25
C LYS A 86 1.51 18.27 4.70
N THR A 87 0.50 18.31 5.57
CA THR A 87 -0.01 19.58 6.14
C THR A 87 1.06 20.29 6.97
N GLU A 88 1.75 19.55 7.84
CA GLU A 88 2.76 20.14 8.73
C GLU A 88 4.02 20.59 7.98
N LEU A 89 4.48 19.82 6.98
CA LEU A 89 5.59 20.21 6.10
C LEU A 89 5.27 21.49 5.31
N ARG A 90 4.06 21.61 4.77
CA ARG A 90 3.59 22.85 4.09
C ARG A 90 3.53 24.05 5.03
N SER A 91 3.26 23.79 6.30
CA SER A 91 3.20 24.81 7.35
C SER A 91 4.57 25.10 7.99
N SER A 92 5.65 24.51 7.48
CA SER A 92 7.01 24.61 8.03
C SER A 92 7.15 24.11 9.48
N ASN A 93 6.27 23.19 9.91
CA ASN A 93 6.27 22.58 11.23
C ASN A 93 6.99 21.23 11.22
N GLY A 94 8.32 21.25 11.09
CA GLY A 94 9.15 20.05 10.97
C GLY A 94 8.93 19.02 12.10
N ASP A 95 8.85 19.48 13.35
CA ASP A 95 8.67 18.59 14.51
C ASP A 95 7.34 17.81 14.44
N TYR A 96 6.25 18.46 14.02
CA TYR A 96 4.94 17.83 13.89
C TYR A 96 4.85 16.93 12.66
N ALA A 97 5.53 17.29 11.58
CA ALA A 97 5.69 16.41 10.43
C ALA A 97 6.42 15.12 10.84
N ASP A 98 7.52 15.22 11.58
CA ASP A 98 8.28 14.06 12.05
C ASP A 98 7.46 13.17 13.00
N ILE A 99 6.60 13.76 13.84
CA ILE A 99 5.64 13.00 14.65
C ILE A 99 4.66 12.22 13.76
N ALA A 100 4.06 12.87 12.75
CA ALA A 100 3.13 12.19 11.83
C ALA A 100 3.82 11.05 11.07
N ILE A 101 5.04 11.27 10.59
CA ILE A 101 5.84 10.28 9.88
C ILE A 101 6.21 9.10 10.79
N GLU A 102 6.54 9.37 12.06
CA GLU A 102 6.79 8.30 13.03
C GLU A 102 5.53 7.46 13.28
N ARG A 103 4.35 8.10 13.37
CA ARG A 103 3.07 7.36 13.44
C ARG A 103 2.76 6.57 12.17
N TYR A 104 3.15 7.08 11.00
CA TYR A 104 3.06 6.31 9.76
C TYR A 104 3.88 5.01 9.86
N ARG A 105 5.13 5.10 10.33
CA ARG A 105 6.00 3.93 10.56
C ARG A 105 5.34 2.91 11.48
N GLU A 106 4.76 3.36 12.60
CA GLU A 106 4.04 2.47 13.52
C GLU A 106 2.87 1.75 12.82
N LYS A 107 2.11 2.44 11.97
CA LYS A 107 1.04 1.82 11.17
C LYS A 107 1.59 0.80 10.18
N ILE A 108 2.69 1.11 9.48
CA ILE A 108 3.35 0.15 8.56
C ILE A 108 3.77 -1.12 9.28
N ASN A 109 4.34 -1.01 10.48
CA ASN A 109 4.68 -2.17 11.31
C ASN A 109 3.44 -2.97 11.75
N SER A 110 2.33 -2.28 12.08
CA SER A 110 1.06 -2.94 12.43
C SER A 110 0.43 -3.69 11.23
N ILE A 111 0.57 -3.12 10.03
CA ILE A 111 0.12 -3.75 8.78
C ILE A 111 0.99 -4.99 8.50
N ASP A 112 2.31 -4.88 8.61
CA ASP A 112 3.24 -6.01 8.45
C ASP A 112 2.86 -7.18 9.36
N ASP A 113 2.62 -6.88 10.63
CA ASP A 113 2.16 -7.85 11.62
C ASP A 113 0.84 -8.51 11.22
N SER A 114 -0.10 -7.72 10.70
CA SER A 114 -1.41 -8.20 10.28
C SER A 114 -1.35 -9.04 9.00
N VAL A 115 -0.57 -8.62 8.01
CA VAL A 115 -0.31 -9.36 6.75
C VAL A 115 0.40 -10.68 7.04
N SER A 116 1.30 -10.69 8.02
CA SER A 116 2.00 -11.90 8.42
C SER A 116 1.08 -12.96 9.03
N LYS A 117 0.02 -12.52 9.72
CA LYS A 117 -0.95 -13.37 10.42
C LYS A 117 -2.17 -13.71 9.55
N THR A 118 -2.47 -12.90 8.53
CA THR A 118 -3.77 -13.01 7.87
C THR A 118 -3.93 -14.23 6.97
N THR A 119 -5.15 -14.79 7.04
CA THR A 119 -5.65 -15.82 6.13
C THR A 119 -6.47 -15.26 4.96
N GLY A 120 -6.64 -13.93 4.87
CA GLY A 120 -7.48 -13.19 3.90
C GLY A 120 -7.29 -13.51 2.42
N ASN A 121 -8.22 -13.06 1.57
CA ASN A 121 -8.22 -13.38 0.15
C ASN A 121 -7.04 -12.71 -0.58
N VAL A 122 -6.51 -13.35 -1.62
CA VAL A 122 -5.46 -12.78 -2.50
C VAL A 122 -5.90 -11.45 -3.10
N SER A 123 -7.17 -11.33 -3.51
CA SER A 123 -7.67 -10.07 -4.07
C SER A 123 -7.57 -8.92 -3.07
N GLU A 124 -7.99 -9.14 -1.82
CA GLU A 124 -7.95 -8.14 -0.75
C GLU A 124 -6.50 -7.74 -0.40
N LEU A 125 -5.57 -8.71 -0.43
CA LEU A 125 -4.15 -8.45 -0.24
C LEU A 125 -3.54 -7.66 -1.40
N PHE A 126 -3.98 -7.92 -2.62
CA PHE A 126 -3.52 -7.18 -3.81
C PHE A 126 -4.04 -5.73 -3.80
N ASP A 127 -5.29 -5.52 -3.40
CA ASP A 127 -5.85 -4.17 -3.24
C ASP A 127 -5.12 -3.41 -2.12
N ALA A 128 -4.83 -4.07 -1.01
CA ALA A 128 -4.00 -3.51 0.07
C ALA A 128 -2.59 -3.15 -0.41
N GLN A 129 -1.92 -4.03 -1.17
CA GLN A 129 -0.61 -3.77 -1.76
C GLN A 129 -0.64 -2.52 -2.66
N ARG A 130 -1.65 -2.39 -3.52
CA ARG A 130 -1.80 -1.22 -4.40
C ARG A 130 -1.92 0.08 -3.62
N LYS A 131 -2.62 0.08 -2.48
CA LYS A 131 -2.70 1.25 -1.60
C LYS A 131 -1.33 1.60 -0.98
N ILE A 132 -0.53 0.60 -0.59
CA ILE A 132 0.85 0.83 -0.09
C ILE A 132 1.75 1.42 -1.18
N ILE A 133 1.68 0.92 -2.41
CA ILE A 133 2.43 1.48 -3.56
C ILE A 133 2.05 2.95 -3.77
N ARG A 134 0.76 3.31 -3.66
CA ARG A 134 0.34 4.72 -3.70
C ARG A 134 0.94 5.55 -2.58
N HIS A 135 1.08 5.00 -1.38
CA HIS A 135 1.77 5.70 -0.28
C HIS A 135 3.24 5.98 -0.63
N GLN A 136 3.93 5.02 -1.26
CA GLN A 136 5.32 5.20 -1.70
C GLN A 136 5.45 6.37 -2.68
N PHE A 137 4.60 6.43 -3.71
CA PHE A 137 4.63 7.54 -4.67
C PHE A 137 4.45 8.92 -4.01
N VAL A 138 3.56 9.02 -3.02
CA VAL A 138 3.39 10.29 -2.29
C VAL A 138 4.58 10.60 -1.40
N LEU A 139 5.15 9.58 -0.73
CA LEU A 139 6.33 9.75 0.12
C LEU A 139 7.57 10.15 -0.69
N GLU A 140 7.76 9.57 -1.87
CA GLU A 140 8.81 9.93 -2.81
C GLU A 140 8.69 11.39 -3.23
N ARG A 141 7.50 11.80 -3.68
CA ARG A 141 7.24 13.20 -4.03
C ARG A 141 7.45 14.17 -2.87
N LEU A 142 7.03 13.80 -1.66
CA LEU A 142 7.32 14.61 -0.47
C LEU A 142 8.82 14.66 -0.17
N LEU A 143 9.56 13.58 -0.43
CA LEU A 143 11.01 13.58 -0.24
C LEU A 143 11.70 14.47 -1.29
N ASP A 144 11.20 14.55 -2.52
CA ASP A 144 11.70 15.49 -3.53
C ASP A 144 11.53 16.94 -3.10
N ASP A 145 10.36 17.28 -2.53
CA ASP A 145 10.07 18.62 -2.01
C ASP A 145 10.85 18.93 -0.71
N TYR A 146 11.18 17.90 0.08
CA TYR A 146 11.82 18.00 1.40
C TYR A 146 12.99 17.00 1.57
N PRO A 147 14.09 17.14 0.80
CA PRO A 147 15.13 16.10 0.64
C PRO A 147 15.92 15.79 1.93
N ASP A 148 15.98 16.73 2.86
CA ASP A 148 16.69 16.55 4.13
C ASP A 148 15.85 15.86 5.21
N ASN A 149 14.56 15.58 4.96
CA ASN A 149 13.71 14.90 5.93
C ASN A 149 14.03 13.40 5.96
N LYS A 150 14.88 13.00 6.92
CA LYS A 150 15.26 11.60 7.17
C LYS A 150 14.08 10.72 7.56
N GLY A 151 13.01 11.29 8.11
CA GLY A 151 11.78 10.59 8.42
C GLY A 151 11.09 10.09 7.17
N LEU A 152 10.89 10.95 6.17
CA LEU A 152 10.26 10.61 4.89
C LEU A 152 11.02 9.50 4.18
N LYS A 153 12.35 9.61 4.10
CA LYS A 153 13.19 8.55 3.53
C LYS A 153 12.96 7.20 4.22
N ARG A 154 12.97 7.19 5.56
CA ARG A 154 12.73 5.97 6.34
C ARG A 154 11.31 5.43 6.14
N ALA A 155 10.30 6.30 6.05
CA ALA A 155 8.93 5.90 5.78
C ALA A 155 8.80 5.22 4.42
N LEU A 156 9.42 5.79 3.38
CA LEU A 156 9.50 5.20 2.05
C LEU A 156 10.14 3.82 2.10
N ASP A 157 11.34 3.71 2.70
CA ASP A 157 12.06 2.42 2.83
C ASP A 157 11.23 1.35 3.55
N ASN A 158 10.52 1.71 4.63
CA ASN A 158 9.66 0.78 5.37
C ASN A 158 8.45 0.34 4.54
N SER A 159 7.87 1.27 3.76
CA SER A 159 6.73 0.98 2.90
C SER A 159 7.11 0.08 1.71
N ALA A 160 8.33 0.22 1.18
CA ALA A 160 8.88 -0.70 0.18
C ALA A 160 9.10 -2.10 0.75
N GLN A 161 9.69 -2.22 1.95
CA GLN A 161 9.85 -3.52 2.62
C GLN A 161 8.51 -4.21 2.92
N LEU A 162 7.47 -3.43 3.22
CA LEU A 162 6.13 -3.98 3.42
C LEU A 162 5.52 -4.49 2.11
N GLU A 163 5.75 -3.79 0.99
CA GLU A 163 5.31 -4.23 -0.33
C GLU A 163 5.94 -5.58 -0.73
N ASP A 164 7.24 -5.76 -0.53
CA ASP A 164 7.93 -7.04 -0.80
C ASP A 164 7.26 -8.22 -0.06
N LYS A 165 6.75 -7.95 1.15
CA LYS A 165 6.02 -8.94 1.94
C LYS A 165 4.62 -9.20 1.40
N PHE A 166 3.93 -8.17 0.90
CA PHE A 166 2.68 -8.36 0.18
C PHE A 166 2.88 -9.22 -1.06
N GLU A 167 3.87 -8.91 -1.90
CA GLU A 167 4.20 -9.65 -3.12
C GLU A 167 4.50 -11.13 -2.81
N SER A 168 5.39 -11.38 -1.85
CA SER A 168 5.69 -12.74 -1.39
C SER A 168 4.45 -13.50 -0.90
N ARG A 169 3.45 -12.82 -0.34
CA ARG A 169 2.20 -13.44 0.14
C ARG A 169 1.20 -13.69 -0.98
N THR A 170 1.04 -12.75 -1.90
CA THR A 170 0.12 -12.87 -3.05
C THR A 170 0.62 -13.95 -4.00
N ASP A 171 1.91 -13.97 -4.33
CA ASP A 171 2.53 -14.97 -5.20
C ASP A 171 2.45 -16.38 -4.63
N ARG A 172 2.81 -16.56 -3.35
CA ARG A 172 2.72 -17.88 -2.68
C ARG A 172 1.29 -18.39 -2.63
N ARG A 173 0.28 -17.53 -2.55
CA ARG A 173 -1.12 -17.95 -2.57
C ARG A 173 -1.57 -18.28 -3.97
N PHE A 174 -1.19 -17.48 -4.97
CA PHE A 174 -1.43 -17.77 -6.38
C PHE A 174 -0.87 -19.15 -6.74
N ILE A 175 0.41 -19.42 -6.46
CA ILE A 175 1.05 -20.72 -6.71
C ILE A 175 0.32 -21.87 -6.01
N ARG A 176 -0.19 -21.66 -4.79
CA ARG A 176 -0.95 -22.70 -4.05
C ARG A 176 -2.33 -22.98 -4.67
N MET A 177 -3.00 -21.97 -5.22
CA MET A 177 -4.25 -22.18 -5.95
C MET A 177 -3.99 -23.08 -7.16
N PHE A 178 -3.05 -22.71 -8.05
CA PHE A 178 -2.75 -23.48 -9.26
C PHE A 178 -2.11 -24.86 -9.00
N ARG A 179 -1.35 -25.03 -7.91
CA ARG A 179 -0.79 -26.35 -7.57
C ARG A 179 -1.88 -27.37 -7.24
N ASN A 180 -2.97 -26.92 -6.62
CA ASN A 180 -4.09 -27.76 -6.18
C ASN A 180 -5.19 -27.89 -7.25
N GLU A 181 -5.02 -27.28 -8.43
CA GLU A 181 -5.96 -27.44 -9.53
C GLU A 181 -5.73 -28.74 -10.32
N PRO A 182 -6.81 -29.34 -10.86
CA PRO A 182 -6.74 -30.59 -11.62
C PRO A 182 -5.89 -30.45 -12.92
N PRO A 183 -5.33 -31.57 -13.42
CA PRO A 183 -4.25 -31.56 -14.43
C PRO A 183 -4.56 -30.84 -15.75
N PHE A 184 -5.84 -30.67 -16.11
CA PHE A 184 -6.25 -30.11 -17.40
C PHE A 184 -6.02 -28.59 -17.54
N LEU A 185 -5.76 -27.87 -16.45
CA LEU A 185 -5.44 -26.43 -16.47
C LEU A 185 -3.94 -26.13 -16.56
N ARG A 186 -3.07 -27.16 -16.49
CA ARG A 186 -1.61 -26.99 -16.58
C ARG A 186 -1.10 -26.82 -18.02
N GLN A 187 -1.94 -27.09 -19.01
CA GLN A 187 -1.51 -27.17 -20.41
C GLN A 187 -1.30 -25.78 -21.05
N GLY A 188 -2.03 -24.75 -20.59
CA GLY A 188 -1.97 -23.40 -21.18
C GLY A 188 -0.73 -22.57 -20.84
N ILE A 189 0.01 -22.90 -19.77
CA ILE A 189 1.23 -22.14 -19.36
C ILE A 189 2.49 -22.65 -20.09
N ARG A 190 2.47 -23.88 -20.62
CA ARG A 190 3.62 -24.41 -21.37
C ARG A 190 3.70 -23.86 -22.80
N GLU A 191 2.58 -23.56 -23.45
CA GLU A 191 2.57 -23.06 -24.84
C GLU A 191 2.97 -21.59 -24.98
N SER A 192 2.83 -20.76 -23.94
CA SER A 192 3.20 -19.33 -24.04
C SER A 192 4.70 -19.05 -23.98
N ASN A 193 5.52 -20.02 -23.54
CA ASN A 193 6.98 -19.89 -23.48
C ASN A 193 7.71 -20.32 -24.78
N ASP A 194 7.00 -20.92 -25.74
CA ASP A 194 7.61 -21.42 -26.99
C ASP A 194 7.44 -20.45 -28.18
N THR A 195 6.77 -19.31 -28.00
CA THR A 195 6.64 -18.30 -29.07
C THR A 195 7.62 -17.15 -28.85
N GLU A 196 8.91 -17.46 -28.91
CA GLU A 196 9.96 -16.46 -29.05
C GLU A 196 9.82 -15.78 -30.42
N ILE A 197 9.80 -14.45 -30.36
CA ILE A 197 9.56 -13.51 -31.45
C ILE A 197 10.68 -13.66 -32.49
N ASN A 198 10.36 -14.26 -33.63
CA ASN A 198 11.30 -14.37 -34.75
C ASN A 198 11.20 -13.09 -35.62
N ILE A 199 11.90 -12.04 -35.20
CA ILE A 199 12.17 -10.85 -36.03
C ILE A 199 13.68 -10.69 -36.12
N THR A 200 14.27 -11.24 -37.17
CA THR A 200 15.33 -10.59 -37.96
C THR A 200 15.62 -11.46 -39.17
N GLY A 201 15.42 -10.89 -40.36
CA GLY A 201 15.84 -11.50 -41.59
C GLY A 201 17.35 -11.44 -41.70
N GLU A 202 17.96 -12.51 -42.21
CA GLU A 202 19.16 -12.37 -43.03
C GLU A 202 19.35 -13.56 -43.95
N GLN A 203 19.99 -13.23 -45.06
CA GLN A 203 19.97 -13.89 -46.36
C GLN A 203 20.97 -15.04 -46.38
N LYS A 204 20.54 -16.18 -46.93
CA LYS A 204 21.37 -17.38 -47.16
C LYS A 204 22.67 -17.05 -47.92
N VAL A 205 23.82 -17.39 -47.35
CA VAL A 205 25.02 -17.80 -48.10
C VAL A 205 25.79 -18.89 -47.33
N GLY A 206 25.74 -20.11 -47.85
CA GLY A 206 26.87 -21.04 -48.04
C GLY A 206 27.68 -21.59 -46.86
N GLY A 207 27.76 -22.92 -46.81
CA GLY A 207 29.05 -23.62 -46.65
C GLY A 207 29.24 -24.42 -45.37
N ASP A 208 29.31 -25.74 -45.55
CA ASP A 208 29.64 -26.77 -44.56
C ASP A 208 31.02 -26.54 -43.89
N ILE A 209 31.18 -27.01 -42.65
CA ILE A 209 32.19 -28.02 -42.22
C ILE A 209 32.15 -28.21 -40.69
N GLU A 210 32.30 -29.48 -40.33
CA GLU A 210 32.46 -30.14 -39.03
C GLU A 210 33.44 -29.46 -38.05
N GLU A 211 33.23 -29.59 -36.74
CA GLU A 211 33.96 -30.57 -35.90
C GLU A 211 33.73 -30.36 -34.38
N SER A 212 33.56 -31.50 -33.69
CA SER A 212 33.90 -31.84 -32.30
C SER A 212 34.05 -30.78 -31.19
N GLY A 213 33.45 -31.05 -30.02
CA GLY A 213 33.99 -30.52 -28.76
C GLY A 213 33.07 -30.51 -27.54
N THR A 214 33.17 -31.56 -26.71
CA THR A 214 33.15 -31.53 -25.23
C THR A 214 32.06 -30.76 -24.45
N ARG A 215 31.22 -31.55 -23.76
CA ARG A 215 30.51 -31.17 -22.52
C ARG A 215 31.48 -30.71 -21.43
N GLY A 216 31.10 -29.64 -20.71
CA GLY A 216 31.40 -29.56 -19.27
C GLY A 216 31.80 -28.19 -18.74
N GLY A 217 30.80 -27.35 -18.45
CA GLY A 217 30.81 -26.45 -17.29
C GLY A 217 31.37 -25.04 -17.50
N TYR A 218 30.49 -24.05 -17.37
CA TYR A 218 30.85 -22.72 -16.86
C TYR A 218 29.75 -22.15 -15.95
N PRO A 219 30.13 -21.36 -14.93
CA PRO A 219 29.30 -20.97 -13.81
C PRO A 219 28.30 -19.86 -14.16
N MET A 220 27.15 -19.88 -13.49
CA MET A 220 26.12 -18.86 -13.56
C MET A 220 26.66 -17.53 -13.02
N LYS A 221 26.96 -16.58 -13.91
CA LYS A 221 27.22 -15.18 -13.58
C LYS A 221 25.88 -14.46 -13.48
N ILE A 222 25.54 -13.98 -12.29
CA ILE A 222 24.43 -13.05 -12.07
C ILE A 222 24.92 -11.65 -12.50
N PRO A 223 24.24 -10.93 -13.41
CA PRO A 223 24.56 -9.53 -13.67
C PRO A 223 24.03 -8.63 -12.54
N PRO A 224 24.77 -7.57 -12.16
CA PRO A 224 24.31 -6.62 -11.16
C PRO A 224 23.15 -5.79 -11.71
N MET A 225 22.02 -5.74 -10.98
CA MET A 225 20.97 -4.75 -11.22
C MET A 225 21.51 -3.37 -10.85
N GLY A 226 21.58 -2.50 -11.84
CA GLY A 226 21.87 -1.09 -11.66
C GLY A 226 21.13 -0.29 -12.71
N TRP A 227 20.45 0.74 -12.22
CA TRP A 227 20.12 2.00 -12.88
C TRP A 227 19.00 1.97 -13.92
N TRP A 228 17.87 2.58 -13.56
CA TRP A 228 17.16 3.47 -14.46
C TRP A 228 17.27 4.87 -13.87
N GLU A 229 17.87 5.76 -14.65
CA GLU A 229 17.77 7.22 -14.54
C GLU A 229 16.35 7.70 -14.89
#